data_AF-A0A1I8NFC8-F1
#
_entry.id   AF-A0A1I8NFC8-F1
#
_cell.length_a   1.000
_cell.length_b   1.000
_cell.length_c   1.000
_cell.angle_alpha   90.00
_cell.angle_beta   90.00
_cell.angle_gamma   90.00
#
_symmetry.space_group_name_H-M   'P 1'
#
loop_
_entity.id
_entity.type
_entity.pdbx_description
1 polymer ?
#
loop_
_entity_poly.entity_id
_entity_poly.type
_entity_poly.pdbx_seq_one_letter_code
_entity_poly.pdbx_strand_id
1 'polypeptide(L)'
;MLKLLLAVVVLLIGGTSAINVQSCKNGAPLPLYVDVVGCEKTPCNMVKGTTATINIAFVGDNSKSLYAQTLIAMHGGSILVPLNENVANVCDNLFLGKTCPIAQNEMAVYVMKLDIEPYFPEISPSMQISLNPDRYYPGLNKLFNNLIDVVEPQTSTFLDGTISMGQLLGDLYTKNFFTYKGSLTTPGCSEAVLWHVFPDPLPIAQEHIYKFWDLLDSTGAPLINNYRPVQGVNGRKIYYRVGFKTL
;
A
#
# COMPACT_ATOMS: atom_id res chain seq x y z
N MET A 1 -39.71 40.90 11.25
CA MET A 1 -39.38 39.80 10.32
C MET A 1 -38.06 39.19 10.76
N LEU A 2 -37.97 37.87 10.68
CA LEU A 2 -37.27 36.96 11.60
C LEU A 2 -35.74 36.93 11.40
N LYS A 3 -34.96 37.15 12.47
CA LYS A 3 -33.51 36.87 12.50
C LYS A 3 -33.32 35.34 12.56
N LEU A 4 -32.94 34.71 11.45
CA LEU A 4 -32.52 33.31 11.44
C LEU A 4 -31.13 33.19 12.09
N LEU A 5 -31.07 32.80 13.35
CA LEU A 5 -29.87 32.21 13.93
C LEU A 5 -29.70 30.81 13.33
N LEU A 6 -28.66 30.61 12.52
CA LEU A 6 -28.16 29.27 12.24
C LEU A 6 -27.55 28.72 13.53
N ALA A 7 -28.30 27.85 14.22
CA ALA A 7 -27.74 27.01 15.25
C ALA A 7 -26.78 26.02 14.58
N VAL A 8 -25.48 26.25 14.73
CA VAL A 8 -24.46 25.23 14.49
C VAL A 8 -24.72 24.14 15.52
N VAL A 9 -25.35 23.05 15.08
CA VAL A 9 -25.45 21.82 15.87
C VAL A 9 -24.05 21.24 15.91
N VAL A 10 -23.28 21.61 16.94
CA VAL A 10 -22.08 20.89 17.34
C VAL A 10 -22.59 19.54 17.83
N LEU A 11 -22.48 18.52 16.98
CA LEU A 11 -22.55 17.14 17.41
C LEU A 11 -21.44 16.94 18.45
N LEU A 12 -21.84 16.89 19.72
CA LEU A 12 -21.03 16.41 20.83
C LEU A 12 -20.73 14.95 20.56
N ILE A 13 -19.61 14.69 19.87
CA ILE A 13 -18.99 13.38 19.88
C ILE A 13 -18.50 13.19 21.33
N GLY A 14 -18.89 12.06 21.93
CA GLY A 14 -18.48 11.70 23.29
C GLY A 14 -16.96 11.82 23.48
N GLY A 15 -16.57 12.09 24.73
CA GLY A 15 -15.23 12.52 25.16
C GLY A 15 -14.07 12.06 24.29
N THR A 16 -13.42 13.02 23.63
CA THR A 16 -12.24 12.76 22.81
C THR A 16 -11.00 12.67 23.69
N SER A 17 -10.59 11.46 24.05
CA SER A 17 -9.22 11.21 24.50
C SER A 17 -8.31 11.13 23.27
N ALA A 18 -7.96 12.27 22.68
CA ALA A 18 -6.98 12.28 21.60
C ALA A 18 -5.66 11.65 22.10
N ILE A 19 -5.20 10.61 21.42
CA ILE A 19 -3.97 9.90 21.79
C ILE A 19 -2.77 10.81 21.52
N ASN A 20 -1.80 10.82 22.44
CA ASN A 20 -0.56 11.57 22.24
C ASN A 20 0.29 10.90 21.15
N VAL A 21 0.31 11.52 19.95
CA VAL A 21 1.08 11.05 18.80
C VAL A 21 2.50 11.58 18.88
N GLN A 22 3.49 10.69 18.75
CA GLN A 22 4.90 11.08 18.71
C GLN A 22 5.33 11.49 17.30
N SER A 23 6.11 12.56 17.19
CA SER A 23 6.72 12.99 15.92
C SER A 23 7.64 11.90 15.35
N CYS A 24 7.46 11.60 14.06
CA CYS A 24 8.38 10.75 13.31
C CYS A 24 9.71 11.49 13.08
N LYS A 25 10.83 10.75 12.99
CA LYS A 25 12.19 11.31 12.80
C LYS A 25 12.36 12.17 11.54
N ASN A 26 11.45 12.02 10.59
CA ASN A 26 11.53 12.54 9.23
C ASN A 26 10.95 13.96 9.10
N GLY A 27 10.41 14.53 10.19
CA GLY A 27 9.74 15.84 10.15
C GLY A 27 8.40 15.84 9.41
N ALA A 28 7.81 14.66 9.15
CA ALA A 28 6.51 14.54 8.54
C ALA A 28 5.42 15.25 9.38
N PRO A 29 4.42 15.87 8.74
CA PRO A 29 3.35 16.55 9.46
C PRO A 29 2.60 15.58 10.36
N LEU A 30 2.28 16.02 11.57
CA LEU A 30 1.47 15.25 12.50
C LEU A 30 -0.01 15.34 12.10
N PRO A 31 -0.80 14.28 12.37
CA PRO A 31 -2.25 14.37 12.27
C PRO A 31 -2.79 15.41 13.26
N LEU A 32 -3.96 15.97 12.96
CA LEU A 32 -4.68 16.87 13.86
C LEU A 32 -5.06 16.16 15.16
N TYR A 33 -5.53 14.92 15.05
CA TYR A 33 -5.73 14.01 16.17
C TYR A 33 -5.77 12.55 15.68
N VAL A 34 -5.52 11.65 16.63
CA VAL A 34 -5.77 10.22 16.47
C VAL A 34 -6.68 9.76 17.60
N ASP A 35 -7.72 9.01 17.23
CA ASP A 35 -8.70 8.44 18.15
C ASP A 35 -8.82 6.94 17.87
N VAL A 36 -8.58 6.11 18.89
CA VAL A 36 -8.77 4.65 18.80
C VAL A 36 -10.05 4.32 19.54
N VAL A 37 -11.06 3.83 18.81
CA VAL A 37 -12.39 3.58 19.37
C VAL A 37 -12.28 2.57 20.52
N GLY A 38 -12.76 2.98 21.71
CA GLY A 38 -12.70 2.17 22.93
C GLY A 38 -11.38 2.28 23.71
N CYS A 39 -10.46 3.18 23.34
CA CYS A 39 -9.22 3.44 24.06
C CYS A 39 -9.23 4.82 24.74
N GLU A 40 -9.57 4.87 26.03
CA GLU A 40 -9.57 6.13 26.79
C GLU A 40 -8.20 6.47 27.39
N LYS A 41 -7.32 5.47 27.54
CA LYS A 41 -5.99 5.60 28.13
C LYS A 41 -4.96 4.81 27.33
N THR A 42 -3.79 5.39 27.14
CA THR A 42 -2.64 4.73 26.52
C THR A 42 -1.84 3.94 27.54
N PRO A 43 -1.27 2.76 27.19
CA PRO A 43 -1.32 2.10 25.88
C PRO A 43 -2.68 1.46 25.59
N CYS A 44 -3.09 1.47 24.32
CA CYS A 44 -4.35 0.85 23.92
C CYS A 44 -4.26 -0.67 23.91
N ASN A 45 -5.18 -1.33 24.61
CA ASN A 45 -5.29 -2.78 24.59
C ASN A 45 -6.03 -3.23 23.34
N MET A 46 -5.30 -3.83 22.39
CA MET A 46 -5.85 -4.40 21.17
C MET A 46 -6.12 -5.88 21.35
N VAL A 47 -7.37 -6.32 21.20
CA VAL A 47 -7.76 -7.72 21.42
C VAL A 47 -7.58 -8.53 20.13
N LYS A 48 -6.85 -9.64 20.20
CA LYS A 48 -6.68 -10.56 19.07
C LYS A 48 -8.01 -11.11 18.57
N GLY A 49 -8.12 -11.29 17.26
CA GLY A 49 -9.34 -11.74 16.58
C GLY A 49 -10.44 -10.67 16.50
N THR A 50 -10.12 -9.41 16.78
CA THR A 50 -11.08 -8.30 16.68
C THR A 50 -10.60 -7.25 15.68
N THR A 51 -11.51 -6.39 15.23
CA THR A 51 -11.20 -5.25 14.37
C THR A 51 -11.09 -3.98 15.21
N ALA A 52 -9.89 -3.40 15.28
CA ALA A 52 -9.67 -2.09 15.87
C ALA A 52 -10.07 -0.99 14.87
N THR A 53 -10.79 0.03 15.34
CA THR A 53 -11.10 1.21 14.53
C THR A 53 -10.28 2.40 15.00
N ILE A 54 -9.50 2.99 14.08
CA ILE A 54 -8.59 4.09 14.33
C ILE A 54 -8.97 5.25 13.41
N ASN A 55 -9.42 6.36 14.01
CA ASN A 55 -9.75 7.59 13.31
C ASN A 55 -8.52 8.50 13.26
N ILE A 56 -8.07 8.86 12.06
CA ILE A 56 -6.90 9.72 11.85
C ILE A 56 -7.36 10.98 11.13
N ALA A 57 -7.37 12.11 11.83
CA ALA A 57 -7.71 13.40 11.24
C ALA A 57 -6.45 14.11 10.73
N PHE A 58 -6.48 14.62 9.51
CA PHE A 58 -5.35 15.29 8.87
C PHE A 58 -5.84 16.43 7.97
N VAL A 59 -4.88 17.23 7.50
CA VAL A 59 -5.12 18.34 6.58
C VAL A 59 -4.59 17.95 5.21
N GLY A 60 -5.43 18.09 4.18
CA GLY A 60 -5.05 17.82 2.79
C GLY A 60 -4.06 18.83 2.23
N ASP A 61 -3.31 18.36 1.24
CA ASP A 61 -2.24 19.06 0.52
C ASP A 61 -2.42 19.00 -1.01
N ASN A 62 -3.67 18.81 -1.47
CA ASN A 62 -4.04 18.47 -2.86
C ASN A 62 -3.69 17.04 -3.29
N SER A 63 -3.50 16.12 -2.33
CA SER A 63 -3.37 14.69 -2.57
C SER A 63 -4.49 14.14 -3.47
N LYS A 64 -4.13 13.59 -4.63
CA LYS A 64 -5.04 12.92 -5.57
C LYS A 64 -5.32 11.46 -5.21
N SER A 65 -4.38 10.86 -4.50
CA SER A 65 -4.42 9.51 -3.93
C SER A 65 -3.71 9.55 -2.60
N LEU A 66 -4.06 8.64 -1.70
CA LEU A 66 -3.40 8.52 -0.41
C LEU A 66 -3.54 7.07 0.09
N TYR A 67 -2.42 6.49 0.52
CA TYR A 67 -2.31 5.10 0.96
C TYR A 67 -1.71 5.03 2.36
N ALA A 68 -2.36 4.26 3.23
CA ALA A 68 -1.90 3.99 4.57
C ALA A 68 -0.84 2.89 4.58
N GLN A 69 0.21 3.11 5.35
CA GLN A 69 1.25 2.13 5.66
C GLN A 69 1.40 2.00 7.17
N THR A 70 1.49 0.76 7.65
CA THR A 70 1.66 0.46 9.07
C THR A 70 2.97 -0.26 9.34
N LEU A 71 3.74 0.27 10.30
CA LEU A 71 4.93 -0.37 10.86
C LEU A 71 4.75 -0.59 12.36
N ILE A 72 5.13 -1.77 12.85
CA ILE A 72 5.25 -2.09 14.27
C ILE A 72 6.73 -1.93 14.63
N ALA A 73 7.05 -0.93 15.44
CA ALA A 73 8.39 -0.68 15.96
C ALA A 73 8.60 -1.40 17.30
N MET A 74 9.71 -2.14 17.38
CA MET A 74 10.14 -2.92 18.54
C MET A 74 11.60 -2.58 18.90
N HIS A 75 12.08 -3.06 20.04
CA HIS A 75 13.50 -2.94 20.39
C HIS A 75 14.36 -3.69 19.36
N GLY A 76 15.12 -2.95 18.54
CA GLY A 76 16.05 -3.49 17.55
C GLY A 76 15.52 -3.61 16.11
N GLY A 77 14.30 -3.14 15.80
CA GLY A 77 13.80 -3.17 14.42
C GLY A 77 12.34 -2.75 14.25
N SER A 78 11.83 -2.84 13.02
CA SER A 78 10.42 -2.62 12.70
C SER A 78 9.90 -3.68 11.75
N ILE A 79 8.61 -4.01 11.86
CA ILE A 79 7.90 -4.98 11.03
C ILE A 79 6.80 -4.27 10.27
N LEU A 80 6.70 -4.50 8.96
CA LEU A 80 5.57 -4.03 8.17
C LEU A 80 4.34 -4.89 8.42
N VAL A 81 3.23 -4.24 8.75
CA VAL A 81 1.93 -4.89 8.83
C VAL A 81 1.27 -4.81 7.46
N PRO A 82 0.99 -5.95 6.79
CA PRO A 82 0.25 -5.94 5.54
C PRO A 82 -1.18 -5.48 5.82
N LEU A 83 -1.60 -4.40 5.15
CA LEU A 83 -2.98 -3.95 5.19
C LEU A 83 -3.75 -4.56 4.02
N ASN A 84 -5.04 -4.83 4.24
CA ASN A 84 -5.97 -5.14 3.17
C ASN A 84 -6.00 -3.96 2.16
N GLU A 85 -6.07 -4.23 0.86
CA GLU A 85 -6.11 -3.21 -0.19
C GLU A 85 -7.20 -2.14 0.05
N ASN A 86 -8.38 -2.57 0.50
CA ASN A 86 -9.49 -1.68 0.76
C ASN A 86 -9.19 -0.80 1.96
N VAL A 87 -8.52 -1.32 3.00
CA VAL A 87 -8.14 -0.52 4.18
C VAL A 87 -6.98 0.40 3.82
N ALA A 88 -6.00 -0.07 3.06
CA ALA A 88 -4.82 0.70 2.68
C ALA A 88 -5.17 1.94 1.84
N ASN A 89 -6.21 1.89 1.01
CA ASN A 89 -6.68 3.06 0.27
C ASN A 89 -7.41 4.05 1.21
N VAL A 90 -6.73 5.13 1.57
CA VAL A 90 -7.28 6.13 2.49
C VAL A 90 -8.51 6.83 1.88
N CYS A 91 -8.46 7.11 0.58
CA CYS A 91 -9.53 7.80 -0.14
C CYS A 91 -10.87 7.06 -0.10
N ASP A 92 -10.84 5.72 -0.06
CA ASP A 92 -12.04 4.87 -0.01
C ASP A 92 -12.63 4.76 1.41
N ASN A 93 -11.90 5.21 2.43
CA ASN A 93 -12.28 5.07 3.85
C ASN A 93 -12.30 6.42 4.58
N LEU A 94 -12.50 7.52 3.84
CA LEU A 94 -12.71 8.81 4.48
C LEU A 94 -14.11 8.85 5.11
N PHE A 95 -14.17 9.45 6.31
CA PHE A 95 -15.41 9.67 7.04
C PHE A 95 -16.40 10.50 6.19
N LEU A 96 -17.70 10.19 6.33
CA LEU A 96 -18.81 10.78 5.56
C LEU A 96 -18.74 10.53 4.04
N GLY A 97 -18.01 9.51 3.58
CA GLY A 97 -17.96 9.16 2.16
C GLY A 97 -17.27 10.22 1.31
N LYS A 98 -16.41 11.06 1.92
CA LYS A 98 -15.48 11.90 1.16
C LYS A 98 -14.60 11.02 0.27
N THR A 99 -14.14 11.57 -0.84
CA THR A 99 -13.22 10.91 -1.76
C THR A 99 -12.11 11.88 -2.14
N CYS A 100 -11.01 11.35 -2.67
CA CYS A 100 -9.94 12.18 -3.22
C CYS A 100 -10.37 12.84 -4.54
N PRO A 101 -9.78 14.01 -4.91
CA PRO A 101 -8.67 14.69 -4.24
C PRO A 101 -9.08 15.42 -2.96
N ILE A 102 -8.18 15.45 -1.96
CA ILE A 102 -8.38 16.22 -0.72
C ILE A 102 -7.71 17.58 -0.91
N ALA A 103 -8.49 18.66 -0.91
CA ALA A 103 -7.98 19.99 -1.23
C ALA A 103 -6.96 20.49 -0.18
N GLN A 104 -6.09 21.41 -0.59
CA GLN A 104 -5.20 22.11 0.34
C GLN A 104 -6.00 22.70 1.51
N ASN A 105 -5.51 22.47 2.73
CA ASN A 105 -6.13 22.97 3.98
C ASN A 105 -7.51 22.36 4.29
N GLU A 106 -7.95 21.34 3.55
CA GLU A 106 -9.18 20.64 3.84
C GLU A 106 -8.96 19.59 4.93
N MET A 107 -9.78 19.61 5.98
CA MET A 107 -9.77 18.55 6.99
C MET A 107 -10.45 17.29 6.42
N ALA A 108 -9.76 16.16 6.56
CA ALA A 108 -10.27 14.83 6.27
C ALA A 108 -9.99 13.88 7.45
N VAL A 109 -10.84 12.88 7.61
CA VAL A 109 -10.69 11.85 8.65
C VAL A 109 -10.68 10.50 7.97
N TYR A 110 -9.56 9.79 8.07
CA TYR A 110 -9.42 8.41 7.63
C TYR A 110 -9.90 7.46 8.72
N VAL A 111 -10.85 6.59 8.40
CA VAL A 111 -11.38 5.57 9.30
C VAL A 111 -10.70 4.24 9.00
N MET A 112 -9.61 3.96 9.70
CA MET A 112 -8.85 2.73 9.54
C MET A 112 -9.50 1.60 10.34
N LYS A 113 -9.89 0.52 9.67
CA LYS A 113 -10.33 -0.74 10.30
C LYS A 113 -9.22 -1.76 10.21
N LEU A 114 -8.50 -1.98 11.31
CA LEU A 114 -7.38 -2.90 11.37
C LEU A 114 -7.81 -4.20 12.07
N ASP A 115 -7.71 -5.31 11.36
CA ASP A 115 -7.91 -6.63 11.95
C ASP A 115 -6.68 -7.03 12.78
N ILE A 116 -6.89 -7.29 14.06
CA ILE A 116 -5.85 -7.68 15.01
C ILE A 116 -5.70 -9.20 14.93
N GLU A 117 -4.82 -9.65 14.05
CA GLU A 117 -4.68 -11.07 13.75
C GLU A 117 -4.20 -11.91 14.95
N PRO A 118 -4.68 -13.16 15.11
CA PRO A 118 -4.30 -14.02 16.25
C PRO A 118 -2.81 -14.31 16.38
N TYR A 119 -2.08 -14.25 15.27
CA TYR A 119 -0.64 -14.51 15.23
C TYR A 119 0.20 -13.31 15.69
N PHE A 120 -0.39 -12.14 15.95
CA PHE A 120 0.35 -11.02 16.49
C PHE A 120 0.89 -11.32 17.90
N PRO A 121 2.15 -10.95 18.22
CA PRO A 121 2.75 -11.22 19.52
C PRO A 121 2.12 -10.37 20.63
N GLU A 122 2.10 -10.91 21.86
CA GLU A 122 1.60 -10.19 23.06
C GLU A 122 2.69 -9.31 23.65
N ILE A 123 2.91 -8.19 22.98
CA ILE A 123 3.88 -7.16 23.36
C ILE A 123 3.19 -5.80 23.34
N SER A 124 3.85 -4.78 23.87
CA SER A 124 3.42 -3.38 23.79
C SER A 124 4.32 -2.61 22.81
N PRO A 125 4.19 -2.82 21.49
CA PRO A 125 5.03 -2.15 20.53
C PRO A 125 4.52 -0.73 20.26
N SER A 126 5.34 0.08 19.59
CA SER A 126 4.87 1.35 19.02
C SER A 126 4.37 1.11 17.60
N MET A 127 3.15 1.54 17.30
CA MET A 127 2.60 1.49 15.96
C MET A 127 2.85 2.82 15.25
N GLN A 128 3.47 2.77 14.07
CA GLN A 128 3.66 3.92 13.20
C GLN A 128 2.74 3.78 12.00
N ILE A 129 1.91 4.79 11.77
CA ILE A 129 1.02 4.87 10.60
C ILE A 129 1.48 6.04 9.75
N SER A 130 1.71 5.81 8.47
CA SER A 130 2.07 6.85 7.49
C SER A 130 1.02 6.89 6.38
N LEU A 131 0.61 8.09 5.98
CA LEU A 131 -0.27 8.29 4.84
C LEU A 131 0.58 8.89 3.71
N ASN A 132 0.75 8.15 2.62
CA ASN A 132 1.63 8.54 1.51
C ASN A 132 0.83 8.63 0.21
N PRO A 133 1.12 9.59 -0.68
CA PRO A 133 0.41 9.71 -1.96
C PRO A 133 0.61 8.48 -2.85
N ASP A 134 1.76 7.80 -2.70
CA ASP A 134 2.14 6.60 -3.44
C ASP A 134 1.92 5.32 -2.63
N ARG A 135 1.49 4.26 -3.31
CA ARG A 135 1.34 2.93 -2.71
C ARG A 135 2.73 2.32 -2.46
N TYR A 136 2.99 1.90 -1.22
CA TYR A 136 4.31 1.42 -0.81
C TYR A 136 4.44 -0.10 -0.94
N TYR A 137 5.39 -0.55 -1.78
CA TYR A 137 5.75 -1.95 -1.96
C TYR A 137 7.19 -2.18 -1.50
N PRO A 138 7.44 -2.67 -0.28
CA PRO A 138 8.80 -2.69 0.30
C PRO A 138 9.82 -3.44 -0.54
N GLY A 139 9.41 -4.58 -1.12
CA GLY A 139 10.29 -5.41 -1.94
C GLY A 139 10.61 -4.73 -3.27
N LEU A 140 9.60 -4.15 -3.92
CA LEU A 140 9.81 -3.40 -5.16
C LEU A 140 10.63 -2.13 -4.91
N ASN A 141 10.36 -1.38 -3.85
CA ASN A 141 11.11 -0.16 -3.51
C ASN A 141 12.58 -0.47 -3.24
N LYS A 142 12.86 -1.58 -2.55
CA LYS A 142 14.22 -2.05 -2.36
C LYS A 142 14.89 -2.38 -3.68
N LEU A 143 14.20 -3.05 -4.61
CA LEU A 143 14.72 -3.29 -5.96
C LEU A 143 15.02 -1.98 -6.68
N PHE A 144 14.02 -1.09 -6.78
CA PHE A 144 14.13 0.20 -7.47
C PHE A 144 15.30 1.04 -6.95
N ASN A 145 15.51 1.09 -5.64
CA ASN A 145 16.57 1.90 -5.05
C ASN A 145 17.99 1.37 -5.30
N ASN A 146 18.14 0.08 -5.61
CA ASN A 146 19.44 -0.52 -5.92
C ASN A 146 19.73 -0.56 -7.42
N LEU A 147 18.76 -0.25 -8.29
CA LEU A 147 18.99 -0.23 -9.74
C LEU A 147 20.07 0.77 -10.15
N ILE A 148 20.27 1.84 -9.37
CA ILE A 148 21.32 2.84 -9.61
C ILE A 148 22.74 2.27 -9.53
N ASP A 149 22.93 1.14 -8.84
CA ASP A 149 24.22 0.48 -8.70
C ASP A 149 24.50 -0.52 -9.85
N VAL A 150 23.49 -0.81 -10.68
CA VAL A 150 23.62 -1.64 -11.88
C VAL A 150 23.86 -0.72 -13.09
N VAL A 151 25.07 -0.18 -13.16
CA VAL A 151 25.42 0.85 -14.14
C VAL A 151 25.71 0.25 -15.52
N GLU A 152 26.45 -0.86 -15.54
CA GLU A 152 26.96 -1.46 -16.78
C GLU A 152 26.19 -2.74 -17.15
N PRO A 153 26.02 -3.02 -18.46
CA PRO A 153 25.40 -4.26 -18.93
C PRO A 153 26.11 -5.50 -18.37
N GLN A 154 25.35 -6.54 -18.06
CA GLN A 154 25.85 -7.80 -17.48
C GLN A 154 26.49 -7.66 -16.09
N THR A 155 26.32 -6.53 -15.40
CA THR A 155 26.71 -6.39 -14.00
C THR A 155 25.55 -6.68 -13.04
N SER A 156 25.87 -6.82 -11.77
CA SER A 156 24.92 -7.09 -10.70
C SER A 156 25.29 -6.31 -9.45
N THR A 157 24.29 -6.08 -8.61
CA THR A 157 24.45 -5.51 -7.26
C THR A 157 23.84 -6.45 -6.23
N PHE A 158 24.21 -6.27 -4.96
CA PHE A 158 23.67 -7.05 -3.84
C PHE A 158 22.52 -6.31 -3.18
N LEU A 159 21.42 -7.03 -2.95
CA LEU A 159 20.31 -6.52 -2.17
C LEU A 159 20.46 -6.97 -0.72
N ASP A 160 20.65 -6.02 0.20
CA ASP A 160 20.86 -6.32 1.62
C ASP A 160 19.65 -6.98 2.28
N GLY A 161 19.77 -8.25 2.70
CA GLY A 161 18.70 -8.99 3.38
C GLY A 161 17.66 -9.61 2.45
N THR A 162 16.67 -10.31 3.01
CA THR A 162 15.70 -11.09 2.22
C THR A 162 14.56 -10.24 1.66
N ILE A 163 13.96 -10.71 0.56
CA ILE A 163 12.73 -10.17 -0.03
C ILE A 163 11.73 -11.32 -0.12
N SER A 164 10.55 -11.15 0.45
CA SER A 164 9.45 -12.11 0.31
C SER A 164 8.59 -11.80 -0.92
N MET A 165 7.90 -12.81 -1.45
CA MET A 165 6.97 -12.60 -2.57
C MET A 165 5.85 -11.61 -2.21
N GLY A 166 5.38 -11.62 -0.95
CA GLY A 166 4.40 -10.66 -0.47
C GLY A 166 4.91 -9.22 -0.44
N GLN A 167 6.22 -9.00 -0.27
CA GLN A 167 6.80 -7.67 -0.36
C GLN A 167 6.91 -7.14 -1.81
N LEU A 168 6.91 -8.04 -2.80
CA LEU A 168 6.91 -7.70 -4.22
C LEU A 168 5.50 -7.52 -4.77
N LEU A 169 4.60 -8.45 -4.45
CA LEU A 169 3.21 -8.44 -4.91
C LEU A 169 2.32 -7.55 -4.04
N GLY A 170 2.80 -7.12 -2.88
CA GLY A 170 2.05 -6.31 -1.93
C GLY A 170 0.70 -6.94 -1.58
N ASP A 171 -0.34 -6.16 -1.80
CA ASP A 171 -1.74 -6.46 -1.53
C ASP A 171 -2.51 -6.90 -2.78
N LEU A 172 -1.82 -7.29 -3.85
CA LEU A 172 -2.45 -7.84 -5.04
C LEU A 172 -3.36 -9.03 -4.72
N TYR A 173 -4.60 -9.01 -5.20
CA TYR A 173 -5.55 -10.09 -4.98
C TYR A 173 -5.21 -11.35 -5.82
N THR A 174 -4.29 -12.15 -5.31
CA THR A 174 -3.74 -13.33 -6.02
C THR A 174 -4.71 -14.50 -6.21
N LYS A 175 -5.93 -14.43 -5.67
CA LYS A 175 -6.92 -15.50 -5.82
C LYS A 175 -7.65 -15.43 -7.17
N ASN A 176 -7.70 -14.26 -7.82
CA ASN A 176 -8.24 -14.10 -9.17
C ASN A 176 -7.11 -14.05 -10.18
N PHE A 177 -7.16 -14.86 -11.24
CA PHE A 177 -6.17 -14.80 -12.32
C PHE A 177 -6.65 -15.47 -13.61
N PHE A 178 -6.12 -15.03 -14.74
CA PHE A 178 -6.19 -15.76 -15.99
C PHE A 178 -5.07 -16.81 -16.05
N THR A 179 -5.34 -17.99 -16.61
CA THR A 179 -4.33 -19.02 -16.82
C THR A 179 -4.45 -19.69 -18.17
N TYR A 180 -3.30 -19.97 -18.79
CA TYR A 180 -3.19 -20.60 -20.10
C TYR A 180 -1.81 -21.25 -20.30
N LYS A 181 -1.75 -22.29 -21.13
CA LYS A 181 -0.48 -22.88 -21.59
C LYS A 181 0.15 -21.99 -22.66
N GLY A 182 1.43 -21.70 -22.51
CA GLY A 182 2.18 -20.86 -23.44
C GLY A 182 3.67 -21.19 -23.45
N SER A 183 4.46 -20.23 -23.91
CA SER A 183 5.91 -20.38 -24.04
C SER A 183 6.68 -19.47 -23.09
N LEU A 184 7.99 -19.68 -23.03
CA LEU A 184 8.94 -18.63 -22.65
C LEU A 184 8.81 -17.43 -23.61
N THR A 185 9.05 -16.22 -23.09
CA THR A 185 8.98 -14.95 -23.85
C THR A 185 10.35 -14.50 -24.38
N THR A 186 11.39 -15.29 -24.15
CA THR A 186 12.77 -15.08 -24.62
C THR A 186 13.14 -16.09 -25.73
N PRO A 187 14.25 -15.88 -26.46
CA PRO A 187 14.69 -16.79 -27.52
C PRO A 187 14.75 -18.25 -27.08
N GLY A 188 14.42 -19.16 -28.00
CA GLY A 188 14.18 -20.58 -27.72
C GLY A 188 12.69 -20.91 -27.55
N CYS A 189 11.86 -19.95 -27.10
CA CYS A 189 10.40 -19.96 -27.21
C CYS A 189 9.69 -21.28 -26.81
N SER A 190 10.27 -22.08 -25.90
CA SER A 190 9.75 -23.40 -25.55
C SER A 190 8.34 -23.33 -24.95
N GLU A 191 7.40 -24.11 -25.49
CA GLU A 191 6.00 -24.21 -25.03
C GLU A 191 5.84 -25.07 -23.78
N ALA A 192 6.54 -24.69 -22.71
CA ALA A 192 6.64 -25.47 -21.47
C ALA A 192 6.07 -24.75 -20.23
N VAL A 193 5.32 -23.65 -20.41
CA VAL A 193 4.93 -22.75 -19.31
C VAL A 193 3.41 -22.71 -19.13
N LEU A 194 2.96 -22.74 -17.87
CA LEU A 194 1.59 -22.39 -17.48
C LEU A 194 1.58 -20.97 -16.91
N TRP A 195 1.02 -20.03 -17.67
CA TRP A 195 0.96 -18.62 -17.27
C TRP A 195 -0.16 -18.38 -16.27
N HIS A 196 0.09 -17.47 -15.33
CA HIS A 196 -0.88 -16.92 -14.39
C HIS A 196 -0.79 -15.40 -14.48
N VAL A 197 -1.86 -14.74 -14.88
CA VAL A 197 -1.91 -13.28 -15.07
C VAL A 197 -2.99 -12.72 -14.15
N PHE A 198 -2.58 -11.96 -13.14
CA PHE A 198 -3.50 -11.29 -12.24
C PHE A 198 -4.22 -10.15 -13.00
N PRO A 199 -5.55 -9.99 -12.80
CA PRO A 199 -6.33 -8.98 -13.53
C PRO A 199 -6.01 -7.56 -13.08
N ASP A 200 -5.67 -7.38 -11.81
CA ASP A 200 -5.39 -6.08 -11.22
C ASP A 200 -3.89 -5.74 -11.35
N PRO A 201 -3.54 -4.53 -11.79
CA PRO A 201 -2.15 -4.09 -11.84
C PRO A 201 -1.65 -3.66 -10.46
N LEU A 202 -0.32 -3.69 -10.28
CA LEU A 202 0.34 -3.00 -9.18
C LEU A 202 0.55 -1.52 -9.58
N PRO A 203 -0.09 -0.54 -8.92
CA PRO A 203 0.18 0.88 -9.17
C PRO A 203 1.58 1.24 -8.68
N ILE A 204 2.49 1.53 -9.60
CA ILE A 204 3.87 1.90 -9.29
C ILE A 204 4.07 3.37 -9.61
N ALA A 205 4.72 4.11 -8.71
CA ALA A 205 5.07 5.50 -8.92
C ALA A 205 5.95 5.66 -10.18
N GLN A 206 5.71 6.71 -10.95
CA GLN A 206 6.38 6.89 -12.24
C GLN A 206 7.90 7.03 -12.09
N GLU A 207 8.39 7.67 -11.02
CA GLU A 207 9.82 7.77 -10.74
C GLU A 207 10.50 6.40 -10.55
N HIS A 208 9.77 5.38 -10.09
CA HIS A 208 10.32 4.04 -9.95
C HIS A 208 10.48 3.34 -11.30
N ILE A 209 9.55 3.59 -12.22
CA ILE A 209 9.63 3.06 -13.59
C ILE A 209 10.81 3.69 -14.34
N TYR A 210 11.07 4.98 -14.14
CA TYR A 210 12.22 5.65 -14.76
C TYR A 210 13.56 5.00 -14.40
N LYS A 211 13.71 4.50 -13.16
CA LYS A 211 14.93 3.78 -12.77
C LYS A 211 15.19 2.51 -13.59
N PHE A 212 14.15 1.85 -14.13
CA PHE A 212 14.34 0.75 -15.08
C PHE A 212 14.69 1.24 -16.48
N TRP A 213 14.11 2.35 -16.92
CA TRP A 213 14.37 2.91 -18.24
C TRP A 213 15.73 3.60 -18.35
N ASP A 214 16.32 3.98 -17.22
CA ASP A 214 17.68 4.52 -17.13
C ASP A 214 18.77 3.43 -17.23
N LEU A 215 18.42 2.15 -17.13
CA LEU A 215 19.36 1.05 -17.34
C LEU A 215 19.80 1.00 -18.81
N LEU A 216 21.04 0.59 -19.05
CA LEU A 216 21.63 0.53 -20.38
C LEU A 216 21.76 -0.92 -20.89
N ASP A 217 21.60 -1.09 -22.20
CA ASP A 217 21.91 -2.33 -22.90
C ASP A 217 23.41 -2.40 -23.29
N SER A 218 23.82 -3.54 -23.87
CA SER A 218 25.21 -3.77 -24.30
C SER A 218 25.75 -2.78 -25.35
N THR A 219 24.88 -1.97 -25.96
CA THR A 219 25.23 -0.94 -26.93
C THR A 219 25.31 0.46 -26.29
N GLY A 220 25.02 0.57 -24.99
CA GLY A 220 24.93 1.83 -24.26
C GLY A 220 23.62 2.58 -24.49
N ALA A 221 22.61 1.94 -25.09
CA ALA A 221 21.29 2.52 -25.30
C ALA A 221 20.36 2.21 -24.10
N PRO A 222 19.35 3.06 -23.82
CA PRO A 222 18.34 2.77 -22.80
C PRO A 222 17.65 1.42 -23.03
N LEU A 223 17.58 0.58 -21.99
CA LEU A 223 16.96 -0.74 -22.01
C LEU A 223 15.43 -0.61 -21.91
N ILE A 224 14.82 -0.10 -22.97
CA ILE A 224 13.38 0.12 -23.09
C ILE A 224 12.73 -0.87 -24.07
N ASN A 225 11.41 -1.02 -24.00
CA ASN A 225 10.62 -1.88 -24.89
C ASN A 225 11.11 -3.35 -24.93
N ASN A 226 11.60 -3.84 -23.80
CA ASN A 226 12.12 -5.19 -23.60
C ASN A 226 11.01 -6.25 -23.42
N TYR A 227 10.00 -6.21 -24.31
CA TYR A 227 8.88 -7.15 -24.30
C TYR A 227 8.71 -7.81 -25.66
N ARG A 228 8.13 -9.02 -25.66
CA ARG A 228 7.73 -9.72 -26.88
C ARG A 228 6.31 -9.30 -27.28
N PRO A 229 6.02 -9.02 -28.57
CA PRO A 229 4.67 -8.76 -29.03
C PRO A 229 3.70 -9.90 -28.71
N VAL A 230 2.42 -9.56 -28.52
CA VAL A 230 1.35 -10.54 -28.31
C VAL A 230 1.31 -11.53 -29.48
N GLN A 231 1.20 -12.82 -29.16
CA GLN A 231 1.14 -13.90 -30.15
C GLN A 231 -0.30 -14.37 -30.36
N GLY A 232 -0.62 -14.87 -31.55
CA GLY A 232 -1.96 -15.37 -31.89
C GLY A 232 -2.45 -16.44 -30.92
N VAL A 233 -3.74 -16.38 -30.56
CA VAL A 233 -4.34 -17.33 -29.59
C VAL A 233 -4.35 -18.75 -30.14
N ASN A 234 -4.49 -18.94 -31.45
CA ASN A 234 -4.41 -20.24 -32.15
C ASN A 234 -5.29 -21.33 -31.52
N GLY A 235 -6.51 -20.97 -31.12
CA GLY A 235 -7.48 -21.89 -30.50
C GLY A 235 -7.17 -22.28 -29.05
N ARG A 236 -6.11 -21.73 -28.42
CA ARG A 236 -5.80 -21.96 -27.01
C ARG A 236 -6.92 -21.43 -26.11
N LYS A 237 -7.34 -22.25 -25.15
CA LYS A 237 -8.29 -21.86 -24.11
C LYS A 237 -7.58 -21.06 -23.02
N ILE A 238 -8.16 -19.93 -22.65
CA ILE A 238 -7.75 -19.11 -21.52
C ILE A 238 -8.82 -19.25 -20.45
N TYR A 239 -8.41 -19.64 -19.24
CA TYR A 239 -9.32 -19.83 -18.12
C TYR A 239 -9.20 -18.64 -17.18
N TYR A 240 -10.32 -18.23 -16.57
CA TYR A 240 -10.32 -17.25 -15.49
C TYR A 240 -10.69 -17.96 -14.19
N ARG A 241 -9.79 -17.92 -13.20
CA ARG A 241 -10.04 -18.44 -11.86
C ARG A 241 -10.67 -17.33 -11.02
N VAL A 242 -11.78 -17.65 -10.37
CA VAL A 242 -12.40 -16.80 -9.35
C VAL A 242 -12.03 -17.33 -7.97
N GLY A 243 -11.45 -16.48 -7.15
CA GLY A 243 -11.19 -16.71 -5.74
C GLY A 243 -12.45 -16.48 -4.91
N PHE A 244 -12.84 -17.47 -4.11
CA PHE A 244 -13.87 -17.26 -3.10
C PHE A 244 -13.25 -16.55 -1.88
N LYS A 245 -13.85 -15.43 -1.45
CA LYS A 245 -13.65 -14.91 -0.10
C LYS A 245 -14.39 -15.87 0.83
N THR A 246 -13.67 -16.56 1.70
CA THR A 246 -14.29 -17.18 2.88
C THR A 246 -14.89 -16.03 3.69
N LEU A 247 -16.20 -16.10 3.92
CA LEU A 247 -16.95 -15.17 4.76
C LEU A 247 -16.47 -15.24 6.21
#